data_AF-A0A2R5FVS1-F1
#
_entry.id   AF-A0A2R5FVS1-F1
#
_cell.length_a   1.000
_cell.length_b   1.000
_cell.length_c   1.000
_cell.angle_alpha   90.00
_cell.angle_beta   90.00
_cell.angle_gamma   90.00
#
_symmetry.space_group_name_H-M   'P 1'
#
loop_
_entity.id
_entity.type
_entity.pdbx_description
1 polymer ?
#
loop_
_entity_poly.entity_id
_entity_poly.type
_entity_poly.pdbx_seq_one_letter_code
_entity_poly.pdbx_strand_id
1 'polypeptide(L)'
;MKCIKCGSNNNRRDWNKNYGNCKKCGHHFVCEPGTGRYTYRKLTDQLFANAIAHISANNTLYFTVAQLEYFVTRQLISDIKPRITESRKWRIKKINLTSCLSISLLLFFVYAILNVVTRLIITNFVVFDLRFFFFLVTSLLTCTLNIKSSDYSSEYDKVRSERIQSNPTTQLIKDVLVIIIGVVFSQLLYYADNNSSFFWLAIAAILLGRYLSIISMYLGDIIAGNRVITTVTQQIDNPGWYEKATVNNSIDKWEKTNGVIEKLLRADTSRQTTRVITPNSDITAYSFDRLVVCDKDSIAQFLIANNFHFERNCAILSISGYPQNIFEITMQMLRRNPDLQVYALHDCSPQGVSLVYQLRTDARWFRDSDVTIFDVGILPRQVFKGHKIWITRLKELALQAKSLPTEIQQSLNTEELKWLMEGNRVELESFQPQKLIQILNHSMATNQHLALDEQSLMIADESTNIYLYAAESFG
;
A
#
# COMPACT_ATOMS: atom_id res chain seq x y z
N MET A 1 -35.52 -3.29 -16.82
CA MET A 1 -34.49 -2.57 -17.59
C MET A 1 -35.14 -1.55 -18.51
N LYS A 2 -34.52 -0.38 -18.69
CA LYS A 2 -35.00 0.68 -19.59
C LYS A 2 -34.33 0.53 -20.96
N CYS A 3 -35.10 0.64 -22.04
CA CYS A 3 -34.55 0.60 -23.40
C CYS A 3 -33.84 1.92 -23.73
N ILE A 4 -32.59 1.84 -24.16
CA ILE A 4 -31.77 3.01 -24.52
C ILE A 4 -32.24 3.72 -25.80
N LYS A 5 -32.97 3.03 -26.69
CA LYS A 5 -33.48 3.61 -27.94
C LYS A 5 -34.83 4.33 -27.78
N CYS A 6 -35.77 3.76 -27.02
CA CYS A 6 -37.14 4.30 -26.92
C CYS A 6 -37.58 4.67 -25.50
N GLY A 7 -36.71 4.50 -24.51
CA GLY A 7 -36.99 4.81 -23.10
C GLY A 7 -38.01 3.90 -22.41
N SER A 8 -38.55 2.88 -23.09
CA SER A 8 -39.58 2.02 -22.51
C SER A 8 -39.03 1.08 -21.45
N ASN A 9 -39.81 0.88 -20.38
CA ASN A 9 -39.49 -0.05 -19.30
C ASN A 9 -39.90 -1.48 -19.68
N ASN A 10 -38.93 -2.39 -19.65
CA ASN A 10 -39.11 -3.82 -19.90
C ASN A 10 -38.81 -4.59 -18.61
N ASN A 11 -39.76 -5.42 -18.16
CA ASN A 11 -39.50 -6.37 -17.07
C ASN A 11 -38.96 -7.70 -17.65
N ARG A 12 -38.59 -8.64 -16.78
CA ARG A 12 -38.02 -9.93 -17.22
C ARG A 12 -38.99 -10.77 -18.05
N ARG A 13 -40.29 -10.71 -17.74
CA ARG A 13 -41.32 -11.41 -18.50
C ARG A 13 -41.42 -10.86 -19.92
N ASP A 14 -41.37 -9.54 -20.06
CA ASP A 14 -41.33 -8.85 -21.35
C ASP A 14 -40.09 -9.25 -22.16
N TRP A 15 -38.91 -9.29 -21.52
CA TRP A 15 -37.65 -9.68 -22.15
C TRP A 15 -37.68 -11.13 -22.66
N ASN A 16 -38.14 -12.08 -21.83
CA ASN A 16 -38.25 -13.49 -22.22
C ASN A 16 -39.27 -13.68 -23.36
N LYS A 17 -40.42 -12.99 -23.31
CA LYS A 17 -41.47 -13.09 -24.33
C LYS A 17 -41.02 -12.55 -25.69
N ASN A 18 -40.14 -11.56 -25.69
CA ASN A 18 -39.66 -10.89 -26.90
C ASN A 18 -38.23 -11.34 -27.28
N TYR A 19 -37.77 -12.51 -26.80
CA TYR A 19 -36.46 -13.09 -27.17
C TYR A 19 -35.28 -12.13 -26.99
N GLY A 20 -35.30 -11.36 -25.89
CA GLY A 20 -34.26 -10.37 -25.60
C GLY A 20 -34.39 -9.03 -26.31
N ASN A 21 -35.53 -8.77 -26.98
CA ASN A 21 -35.82 -7.49 -27.63
C ASN A 21 -36.77 -6.63 -26.79
N CYS A 22 -36.71 -5.32 -27.01
CA CYS A 22 -37.60 -4.35 -26.39
C CYS A 22 -39.04 -4.51 -26.91
N LYS A 23 -40.01 -4.67 -25.99
CA LYS A 23 -41.44 -4.87 -26.32
C LYS A 23 -42.07 -3.76 -27.16
N LYS A 24 -41.51 -2.55 -27.13
CA LYS A 24 -42.03 -1.37 -27.84
C LYS A 24 -41.39 -1.15 -29.21
N CYS A 25 -40.05 -1.17 -29.30
CA CYS A 25 -39.33 -0.79 -30.52
C CYS A 25 -38.52 -1.92 -31.15
N GLY A 26 -38.56 -3.14 -30.62
CA GLY A 26 -37.82 -4.29 -31.15
C GLY A 26 -36.30 -4.24 -30.95
N HIS A 27 -35.75 -3.18 -30.34
CA HIS A 27 -34.32 -3.05 -30.08
C HIS A 27 -33.79 -4.21 -29.23
N HIS A 28 -32.73 -4.88 -29.70
CA HIS A 28 -32.09 -5.98 -28.99
C HIS A 28 -31.30 -5.48 -27.78
N PHE A 29 -31.50 -6.11 -26.62
CA PHE A 29 -30.74 -5.80 -25.41
C PHE A 29 -29.41 -6.54 -25.38
N VAL A 30 -28.33 -5.84 -25.07
CA VAL A 30 -26.97 -6.38 -25.02
C VAL A 30 -26.72 -7.12 -23.70
N CYS A 31 -27.21 -6.55 -22.59
CA CYS A 31 -27.03 -7.09 -21.26
C CYS A 31 -28.29 -7.85 -20.82
N GLU A 32 -28.10 -9.05 -20.29
CA GLU A 32 -29.20 -9.86 -19.78
C GLU A 32 -29.72 -9.31 -18.45
N PRO A 33 -31.06 -9.22 -18.24
CA PRO A 33 -31.63 -8.85 -16.95
C PRO A 33 -31.39 -9.96 -15.93
N GLY A 34 -30.43 -9.75 -15.03
CA GLY A 34 -30.05 -10.74 -14.04
C GLY A 34 -31.06 -10.92 -12.89
N THR A 35 -31.15 -12.15 -12.38
CA THR A 35 -31.74 -12.45 -11.05
C THR A 35 -30.75 -13.28 -10.24
N GLY A 36 -30.14 -12.72 -9.21
CA GLY A 36 -29.24 -13.44 -8.31
C GLY A 36 -28.45 -12.50 -7.41
N ARG A 37 -27.97 -13.02 -6.27
CA ARG A 37 -27.17 -12.28 -5.25
C ARG A 37 -25.76 -11.87 -5.72
N TYR A 38 -25.39 -12.08 -6.98
CA TYR A 38 -24.03 -11.84 -7.50
C TYR A 38 -23.95 -10.55 -8.32
N THR A 39 -22.87 -9.79 -8.14
CA THR A 39 -22.63 -8.44 -8.68
C THR A 39 -22.64 -8.35 -10.22
N TYR A 40 -22.19 -9.40 -10.92
CA TYR A 40 -22.15 -9.43 -12.39
C TYR A 40 -23.53 -9.39 -13.06
N ARG A 41 -24.61 -9.65 -12.31
CA ARG A 41 -26.00 -9.65 -12.78
C ARG A 41 -26.70 -8.28 -12.72
N LYS A 42 -26.00 -7.23 -12.25
CA LYS A 42 -26.51 -5.85 -12.17
C LYS A 42 -26.20 -5.00 -13.41
N LEU A 43 -25.35 -5.47 -14.34
CA LEU A 43 -25.04 -4.73 -15.56
C LEU A 43 -26.27 -4.66 -16.48
N THR A 44 -26.68 -3.45 -16.85
CA THR A 44 -27.80 -3.20 -17.77
C THR A 44 -27.36 -2.30 -18.91
N ASP A 45 -28.04 -2.34 -20.04
CA ASP A 45 -27.75 -1.48 -21.19
C ASP A 45 -27.76 0.01 -20.80
N GLN A 46 -28.67 0.42 -19.92
CA GLN A 46 -28.74 1.80 -19.44
C GLN A 46 -27.51 2.17 -18.60
N LEU A 47 -27.06 1.28 -17.70
CA LEU A 47 -25.85 1.50 -16.92
C LEU A 47 -24.64 1.61 -17.83
N PHE A 48 -24.51 0.72 -18.81
CA PHE A 48 -23.39 0.73 -19.75
C PHE A 48 -23.41 1.97 -20.66
N ALA A 49 -24.58 2.38 -21.18
CA ALA A 49 -24.73 3.63 -21.92
C ALA A 49 -24.32 4.85 -21.08
N ASN A 50 -24.80 4.93 -19.84
CA ASN A 50 -24.47 6.01 -18.93
C ASN A 50 -22.97 6.01 -18.60
N ALA A 51 -22.35 4.83 -18.47
CA ALA A 51 -20.93 4.71 -18.22
C ALA A 51 -20.10 5.24 -19.40
N ILE A 52 -20.46 4.87 -20.63
CA ILE A 52 -19.82 5.40 -21.85
C ILE A 52 -19.98 6.92 -21.92
N ALA A 53 -21.19 7.43 -21.72
CA ALA A 53 -21.46 8.88 -21.76
C ALA A 53 -20.68 9.63 -20.69
N HIS A 54 -20.65 9.13 -19.46
CA HIS A 54 -19.96 9.77 -18.34
C HIS A 54 -18.45 9.74 -18.52
N ILE A 55 -17.86 8.59 -18.85
CA ILE A 55 -16.40 8.48 -18.96
C ILE A 55 -15.84 9.29 -20.13
N SER A 56 -16.61 9.44 -21.20
CA SER A 56 -16.28 10.30 -22.34
C SER A 56 -16.59 11.79 -22.13
N ALA A 57 -17.05 12.18 -20.94
CA ALA A 57 -17.55 13.54 -20.67
C ALA A 57 -18.52 14.03 -21.75
N ASN A 58 -19.54 13.21 -22.04
CA ASN A 58 -20.53 13.39 -23.10
C ASN A 58 -19.92 13.50 -24.51
N ASN A 59 -19.13 12.49 -24.89
CA ASN A 59 -18.49 12.39 -26.21
C ASN A 59 -17.44 13.47 -26.52
N THR A 60 -16.82 14.05 -25.50
CA THR A 60 -15.75 15.06 -25.68
C THR A 60 -14.36 14.45 -25.54
N LEU A 61 -14.17 13.58 -24.54
CA LEU A 61 -12.88 12.97 -24.22
C LEU A 61 -12.79 11.54 -24.73
N TYR A 62 -11.63 11.19 -25.29
CA TYR A 62 -11.23 9.81 -25.56
C TYR A 62 -10.84 9.10 -24.27
N PHE A 63 -11.10 7.80 -24.18
CA PHE A 63 -10.83 7.00 -22.98
C PHE A 63 -10.37 5.58 -23.35
N THR A 64 -9.59 4.94 -22.48
CA THR A 64 -9.10 3.57 -22.73
C THR A 64 -10.11 2.51 -22.31
N VAL A 65 -9.96 1.30 -22.86
CA VAL A 65 -10.71 0.12 -22.41
C VAL A 65 -10.57 -0.09 -20.90
N ALA A 66 -9.36 0.01 -20.36
CA ALA A 66 -9.11 -0.19 -18.93
C ALA A 66 -9.79 0.89 -18.06
N GLN A 67 -9.84 2.14 -18.53
CA GLN A 67 -10.60 3.19 -17.84
C GLN A 67 -12.10 2.85 -17.76
N LEU A 68 -12.69 2.36 -18.86
CA LEU A 68 -14.09 1.91 -18.86
C LEU A 68 -14.30 0.72 -17.93
N GLU A 69 -13.37 -0.24 -17.92
CA GLU A 69 -13.38 -1.39 -17.03
C GLU A 69 -13.41 -0.96 -15.56
N TYR A 70 -12.50 -0.09 -15.16
CA TYR A 70 -12.45 0.45 -13.80
C TYR A 70 -13.72 1.19 -13.43
N PHE A 71 -14.24 2.02 -14.34
CA PHE A 71 -15.43 2.82 -14.09
C PHE A 71 -16.69 1.96 -13.92
N VAL A 72 -16.94 1.01 -14.84
CA VAL A 72 -18.08 0.09 -14.75
C VAL A 72 -17.97 -0.77 -13.50
N THR A 73 -16.77 -1.27 -13.20
CA THR A 73 -16.52 -2.10 -12.01
C THR A 73 -16.83 -1.34 -10.72
N ARG A 74 -16.41 -0.08 -10.60
CA ARG A 74 -16.75 0.79 -9.46
C ARG A 74 -18.25 0.95 -9.28
N GLN A 75 -19.01 1.19 -10.35
CA GLN A 75 -20.46 1.34 -10.28
C GLN A 75 -21.19 0.06 -9.87
N LEU A 76 -20.67 -1.11 -10.23
CA LEU A 76 -21.28 -2.39 -9.88
C LEU A 76 -20.97 -2.83 -8.43
N ILE A 77 -19.85 -2.34 -7.89
CA ILE A 77 -19.30 -2.73 -6.58
C ILE A 77 -19.46 -1.61 -5.54
N SER A 78 -20.10 -0.48 -5.88
CA SER A 78 -20.28 0.68 -4.99
C SER A 78 -20.85 0.33 -3.60
N ASP A 79 -21.63 -0.75 -3.51
CA ASP A 79 -22.20 -1.25 -2.25
C ASP A 79 -21.22 -2.05 -1.38
N ILE A 80 -20.10 -2.52 -1.95
CA ILE A 80 -19.11 -3.34 -1.25
C ILE A 80 -17.91 -2.47 -0.89
N LYS A 81 -17.91 -1.98 0.35
CA LYS A 81 -16.78 -1.24 0.91
C LYS A 81 -15.52 -2.11 0.81
N PRO A 82 -14.39 -1.59 0.26
CA PRO A 82 -13.13 -2.29 0.31
C PRO A 82 -12.85 -2.61 1.77
N ARG A 83 -12.70 -3.90 2.10
CA ARG A 83 -12.46 -4.31 3.46
C ARG A 83 -10.99 -4.06 3.76
N ILE A 84 -10.67 -2.86 4.23
CA ILE A 84 -9.36 -2.58 4.84
C ILE A 84 -9.33 -3.40 6.13
N THR A 85 -8.75 -4.59 6.06
CA THR A 85 -8.56 -5.39 7.26
C THR A 85 -7.26 -4.93 7.90
N GLU A 86 -7.35 -3.98 8.84
CA GLU A 86 -6.22 -3.64 9.70
C GLU A 86 -5.99 -4.79 10.69
N SER A 87 -5.09 -5.71 10.35
CA SER A 87 -4.66 -6.72 11.32
C SER A 87 -3.61 -6.10 12.25
N ARG A 88 -4.03 -5.60 13.42
CA ARG A 88 -3.08 -5.32 14.51
C ARG A 88 -2.54 -6.62 15.07
N LYS A 89 -1.37 -7.05 14.59
CA LYS A 89 -0.63 -8.17 15.19
C LYS A 89 0.27 -7.66 16.30
N TRP A 90 -0.08 -8.01 17.53
CA TRP A 90 0.75 -7.76 18.70
C TRP A 90 1.84 -8.84 18.79
N ARG A 91 3.08 -8.51 18.43
CA ARG A 91 4.25 -9.38 18.69
C ARG A 91 4.90 -8.96 20.01
N ILE A 92 4.59 -9.68 21.09
CA ILE A 92 5.27 -9.49 22.38
C ILE A 92 6.61 -10.22 22.32
N LYS A 93 7.74 -9.50 22.40
CA LYS A 93 9.06 -10.14 22.56
C LYS A 93 9.07 -10.94 23.88
N LYS A 94 9.35 -12.25 23.80
CA LYS A 94 9.48 -13.12 24.97
C LYS A 94 10.53 -12.54 25.94
N ILE A 95 10.22 -12.56 27.23
CA ILE A 95 11.22 -12.41 28.28
C ILE A 95 12.20 -13.58 28.14
N ASN A 96 13.50 -13.31 28.10
CA ASN A 96 14.52 -14.36 28.05
C ASN A 96 14.59 -15.01 29.44
N LEU A 97 13.66 -15.93 29.71
CA LEU A 97 13.47 -16.58 31.01
C LEU A 97 14.73 -17.31 31.49
N THR A 98 15.58 -17.73 30.55
CA THR A 98 16.91 -18.30 30.80
C THR A 98 17.83 -17.33 31.53
N SER A 99 17.77 -16.02 31.25
CA SER A 99 18.56 -15.01 31.95
C SER A 99 18.10 -14.84 33.40
N CYS A 100 16.79 -14.86 33.65
CA CYS A 100 16.23 -14.84 35.00
C CYS A 100 16.61 -16.10 35.79
N LEU A 101 16.54 -17.28 35.15
CA LEU A 101 16.93 -18.55 35.75
C LEU A 101 18.42 -18.57 36.11
N SER A 102 19.28 -18.04 35.23
CA SER A 102 20.73 -17.96 35.41
C SER A 102 21.10 -17.06 36.58
N ILE A 103 20.45 -15.90 36.71
CA ILE A 103 20.67 -14.96 37.83
C ILE A 103 20.20 -15.59 39.14
N SER A 104 19.08 -16.31 39.15
CA SER A 104 18.60 -17.01 40.34
C SER A 104 19.55 -18.13 40.78
N LEU A 105 20.10 -18.88 39.82
CA LEU A 105 21.11 -19.92 40.08
C LEU A 105 22.42 -19.32 40.60
N LEU A 106 22.88 -18.20 40.02
CA LEU A 106 24.08 -17.50 40.50
C LEU A 106 23.92 -17.04 41.95
N LEU A 107 22.78 -16.40 42.28
CA LEU A 107 22.49 -15.96 43.64
C LEU A 107 22.42 -17.13 44.63
N PHE A 108 21.92 -18.29 44.21
CA PHE A 108 21.95 -19.51 45.00
C PHE A 108 23.39 -19.96 45.30
N PHE A 109 24.26 -20.04 44.28
CA PHE A 109 25.64 -20.45 44.48
C PHE A 109 26.41 -19.49 45.39
N VAL A 110 26.23 -18.18 45.21
CA VAL A 110 26.84 -17.15 46.06
C VAL A 110 26.40 -17.32 47.52
N TYR A 111 25.10 -17.48 47.76
CA TYR A 111 24.55 -17.69 49.10
C TYR A 111 25.03 -19.02 49.73
N ALA A 112 25.13 -20.09 48.95
CA ALA A 112 25.65 -21.38 49.42
C ALA A 112 27.12 -21.27 49.84
N ILE A 113 27.96 -20.60 49.03
CA ILE A 113 29.38 -20.37 49.35
C ILE A 113 29.51 -19.52 50.62
N LEU A 114 28.79 -18.40 50.70
CA LEU A 114 28.79 -17.54 51.89
C LEU A 114 28.43 -18.33 53.15
N ASN A 115 27.39 -19.16 53.12
CA ASN A 115 27.02 -20.01 54.25
C ASN A 115 28.09 -21.03 54.63
N VAL A 116 28.77 -21.64 53.65
CA VAL A 116 29.88 -22.56 53.91
C VAL A 116 31.05 -21.82 54.57
N VAL A 117 31.41 -20.63 54.07
CA VAL A 117 32.46 -19.79 54.65
C VAL A 117 32.10 -19.36 56.08
N THR A 118 30.87 -18.89 56.32
CA THR A 118 30.41 -18.51 57.66
C THR A 118 30.41 -19.70 58.63
N ARG A 119 30.07 -20.92 58.16
CA ARG A 119 30.16 -22.16 58.95
C ARG A 119 31.59 -22.56 59.31
N LEU A 120 32.56 -22.33 58.41
CA LEU A 120 33.97 -22.62 58.68
C LEU A 120 34.55 -21.67 59.74
N ILE A 121 34.02 -20.45 59.84
CA ILE A 121 34.51 -19.43 60.78
C ILE A 121 33.81 -19.53 62.15
N ILE A 122 32.53 -19.92 62.20
CA ILE A 122 31.72 -19.91 63.42
C ILE A 122 31.24 -21.34 63.69
N THR A 123 32.02 -22.10 64.48
CA THR A 123 31.66 -23.44 64.93
C THR A 123 30.53 -23.39 65.95
N ASN A 124 29.27 -23.38 65.49
CA ASN A 124 28.12 -23.89 66.22
C ASN A 124 26.88 -24.11 65.32
N PHE A 125 26.21 -25.25 65.52
CA PHE A 125 25.02 -25.77 64.83
C PHE A 125 23.81 -24.79 64.87
N VAL A 126 22.89 -24.70 63.88
CA VAL A 126 21.81 -25.66 63.56
C VAL A 126 21.09 -25.31 62.22
N VAL A 127 20.66 -26.37 61.51
CA VAL A 127 19.61 -26.55 60.45
C VAL A 127 19.79 -25.89 59.07
N PHE A 128 19.89 -26.75 58.06
CA PHE A 128 19.60 -26.44 56.65
C PHE A 128 18.13 -26.01 56.58
N ASP A 129 17.85 -24.72 56.38
CA ASP A 129 16.49 -24.22 56.43
C ASP A 129 15.70 -24.75 55.22
N LEU A 130 14.94 -25.83 55.43
CA LEU A 130 14.01 -26.42 54.47
C LEU A 130 13.10 -25.35 53.83
N ARG A 131 12.89 -24.23 54.51
CA ARG A 131 12.09 -23.08 54.04
C ARG A 131 12.73 -22.38 52.82
N PHE A 132 14.06 -22.32 52.72
CA PHE A 132 14.75 -21.76 51.54
C PHE A 132 14.73 -22.72 50.34
N PHE A 133 14.76 -24.04 50.61
CA PHE A 133 14.58 -25.06 49.57
C PHE A 133 13.17 -25.00 48.97
N PHE A 134 12.14 -24.84 49.79
CA PHE A 134 10.75 -24.65 49.32
C PHE A 134 10.57 -23.34 48.52
N PHE A 135 11.26 -22.25 48.89
CA PHE A 135 11.28 -21.01 48.11
C PHE A 135 11.87 -21.23 46.70
N LEU A 136 12.96 -21.98 46.59
CA LEU A 136 13.58 -22.33 45.32
C LEU A 136 12.71 -23.23 44.44
N VAL A 137 12.08 -24.26 45.04
CA VAL A 137 11.20 -25.19 44.31
C VAL A 137 9.95 -24.48 43.78
N THR A 138 9.33 -23.61 44.58
CA THR A 138 8.16 -22.83 44.14
C THR A 138 8.50 -21.77 43.08
N SER A 139 9.71 -21.19 43.14
CA SER A 139 10.24 -20.31 42.09
C SER A 139 10.56 -21.06 40.78
N LEU A 140 11.01 -22.32 40.85
CA LEU A 140 11.22 -23.19 39.68
C LEU A 140 9.89 -23.62 39.03
N LEU A 141 8.89 -24.00 39.82
CA LEU A 141 7.56 -24.43 39.36
C LEU A 141 6.76 -23.29 38.71
N THR A 142 6.89 -22.05 39.22
CA THR A 142 6.26 -20.88 38.59
C THR A 142 6.90 -20.50 37.26
N CYS A 143 8.16 -20.87 37.03
CA CYS A 143 8.83 -20.70 35.73
C CYS A 143 8.39 -21.72 34.67
N THR A 144 8.00 -22.94 35.05
CA THR A 144 7.63 -24.00 34.09
C THR A 144 6.17 -23.91 33.64
N LEU A 145 5.27 -23.34 34.44
CA LEU A 145 3.83 -23.32 34.16
C LEU A 145 3.35 -22.24 33.16
N ASN A 146 4.25 -21.41 32.60
CA ASN A 146 3.88 -20.32 31.68
C ASN A 146 4.26 -20.54 30.21
N ILE A 147 4.51 -21.79 29.80
CA ILE A 147 4.85 -22.11 28.41
C ILE A 147 3.57 -22.49 27.63
N LYS A 148 2.92 -21.50 27.01
CA LYS A 148 2.16 -21.72 25.77
C LYS A 148 2.20 -20.45 24.90
N SER A 149 3.01 -20.49 23.85
CA SER A 149 2.51 -20.36 22.46
C SER A 149 3.62 -20.12 21.43
N SER A 150 3.39 -20.82 20.31
CA SER A 150 3.69 -20.58 18.90
C SER A 150 5.10 -20.22 18.46
N ASP A 151 5.77 -21.22 17.91
CA ASP A 151 6.80 -21.08 16.90
C ASP A 151 6.22 -20.51 15.59
N TYR A 152 6.85 -19.44 15.10
CA TYR A 152 7.13 -19.21 13.68
C TYR A 152 8.04 -17.97 13.56
N SER A 153 9.33 -18.18 13.33
CA SER A 153 10.27 -17.11 12.96
C SER A 153 10.68 -17.30 11.49
N SER A 154 10.39 -16.30 10.67
CA SER A 154 10.96 -16.19 9.33
C SER A 154 12.31 -15.46 9.40
N GLU A 155 13.21 -15.86 8.53
CA GLU A 155 14.63 -15.49 8.38
C GLU A 155 14.95 -13.97 8.30
N TYR A 156 13.95 -13.12 8.10
CA TYR A 156 14.09 -11.65 8.02
C TYR A 156 14.36 -10.94 9.35
N ASP A 157 14.19 -11.60 10.50
CA ASP A 157 14.30 -10.97 11.83
C ASP A 157 15.77 -10.82 12.33
N LYS A 158 16.77 -11.38 11.63
CA LYS A 158 18.19 -11.35 12.07
C LYS A 158 18.89 -9.98 11.92
N VAL A 159 18.46 -9.15 10.97
CA VAL A 159 19.19 -7.90 10.63
C VAL A 159 18.76 -6.71 11.51
N ARG A 160 17.62 -6.78 12.19
CA ARG A 160 17.07 -5.67 13.00
C ARG A 160 17.47 -5.72 14.47
N SER A 161 18.00 -6.84 14.98
CA SER A 161 18.36 -6.99 16.39
C SER A 161 19.69 -6.35 16.79
N GLU A 162 20.51 -5.87 15.85
CA GLU A 162 21.84 -5.33 16.15
C GLU A 162 21.87 -3.84 16.51
N ARG A 163 20.77 -3.10 16.38
CA ARG A 163 20.81 -1.62 16.45
C ARG A 163 20.08 -0.94 17.63
N ILE A 164 19.67 -1.69 18.65
CA ILE A 164 19.04 -1.10 19.86
C ILE A 164 19.76 -1.63 21.10
N GLN A 165 20.89 -1.01 21.43
CA GLN A 165 21.55 -1.16 22.73
C GLN A 165 20.97 -0.12 23.69
N SER A 166 20.01 -0.54 24.52
CA SER A 166 19.68 0.22 25.74
C SER A 166 20.81 0.01 26.75
N ASN A 167 21.32 1.09 27.33
CA ASN A 167 22.51 1.11 28.17
C ASN A 167 22.32 0.22 29.42
N PRO A 168 23.02 -0.93 29.54
CA PRO A 168 22.76 -1.92 30.60
C PRO A 168 23.13 -1.42 32.01
N THR A 169 23.90 -0.34 32.09
CA THR A 169 24.45 0.24 33.33
C THR A 169 23.39 0.94 34.18
N THR A 170 22.40 1.63 33.58
CA THR A 170 21.33 2.31 34.33
C THR A 170 20.30 1.37 34.93
N GLN A 171 20.15 0.17 34.36
CA GLN A 171 19.24 -0.87 34.86
C GLN A 171 19.83 -1.55 36.11
N LEU A 172 21.11 -1.89 36.03
CA LEU A 172 21.85 -2.57 37.09
C LEU A 172 21.91 -1.75 38.40
N ILE A 173 22.02 -0.42 38.28
CA ILE A 173 22.04 0.49 39.44
C ILE A 173 20.69 0.52 40.17
N LYS A 174 19.57 0.48 39.43
CA LYS A 174 18.22 0.48 40.04
C LYS A 174 17.93 -0.84 40.76
N ASP A 175 18.35 -1.95 40.19
CA ASP A 175 18.15 -3.28 40.79
C ASP A 175 18.99 -3.47 42.06
N VAL A 176 20.22 -2.96 42.08
CA VAL A 176 21.10 -2.99 43.27
C VAL A 176 20.54 -2.13 44.41
N LEU A 177 19.98 -0.94 44.11
CA LEU A 177 19.37 -0.06 45.10
C LEU A 177 18.15 -0.70 45.79
N VAL A 178 17.29 -1.40 45.05
CA VAL A 178 16.11 -2.09 45.60
C VAL A 178 16.54 -3.24 46.52
N ILE A 179 17.60 -3.96 46.17
CA ILE A 179 18.14 -5.04 47.02
C ILE A 179 18.75 -4.47 48.31
N ILE A 180 19.52 -3.39 48.23
CA ILE A 180 20.13 -2.74 49.41
C ILE A 180 19.03 -2.23 50.36
N ILE A 181 18.01 -1.54 49.84
CA ILE A 181 16.89 -1.04 50.65
C ILE A 181 16.14 -2.21 51.30
N GLY A 182 15.88 -3.30 50.56
CA GLY A 182 15.21 -4.48 51.10
C GLY A 182 16.00 -5.18 52.21
N VAL A 183 17.32 -5.27 52.09
CA VAL A 183 18.21 -5.87 53.11
C VAL A 183 18.27 -4.99 54.37
N VAL A 184 18.44 -3.69 54.21
CA VAL A 184 18.48 -2.73 55.34
C VAL A 184 17.15 -2.71 56.09
N PHE A 185 16.03 -2.72 55.36
CA PHE A 185 14.69 -2.75 55.96
C PHE A 185 14.40 -4.08 56.67
N SER A 186 14.87 -5.21 56.12
CA SER A 186 14.77 -6.52 56.76
C SER A 186 15.60 -6.61 58.04
N GLN A 187 16.78 -5.99 58.10
CA GLN A 187 17.61 -5.95 59.30
C GLN A 187 17.05 -5.03 60.37
N LEU A 188 16.47 -3.88 59.98
CA LEU A 188 15.74 -2.98 60.89
C LEU A 188 14.53 -3.67 61.53
N LEU A 189 13.79 -4.49 60.77
CA LEU A 189 12.63 -5.23 61.29
C LEU A 189 13.01 -6.46 62.12
N TYR A 190 14.17 -7.09 61.85
CA TYR A 190 14.69 -8.21 62.65
C TYR A 190 15.05 -7.79 64.08
N TYR A 191 15.52 -6.56 64.28
CA TYR A 191 15.82 -6.02 65.61
C TYR A 191 14.58 -5.52 66.37
N ALA A 192 13.42 -5.40 65.73
CA ALA A 192 12.26 -4.70 66.29
C ALA A 192 11.35 -5.56 67.19
N ASP A 193 11.30 -6.89 67.06
CA ASP A 193 10.72 -7.78 68.07
C ASP A 193 10.95 -9.25 67.72
N ASN A 194 11.12 -10.13 68.73
CA ASN A 194 11.40 -11.58 68.57
C ASN A 194 10.22 -12.41 68.00
N ASN A 195 9.24 -11.76 67.37
CA ASN A 195 8.06 -12.41 66.84
C ASN A 195 8.27 -12.90 65.40
N SER A 196 8.25 -14.22 65.26
CA SER A 196 8.38 -14.97 63.99
C SER A 196 7.39 -14.56 62.87
N SER A 197 6.33 -13.82 63.18
CA SER A 197 5.35 -13.28 62.25
C SER A 197 5.86 -12.09 61.42
N PHE A 198 6.78 -11.28 61.94
CA PHE A 198 7.34 -10.13 61.20
C PHE A 198 8.29 -10.55 60.07
N PHE A 199 8.96 -11.69 60.23
CA PHE A 199 9.84 -12.26 59.21
C PHE A 199 9.06 -12.66 57.94
N TRP A 200 7.88 -13.27 58.10
CA TRP A 200 7.01 -13.64 56.97
C TRP A 200 6.44 -12.41 56.24
N LEU A 201 6.14 -11.34 56.98
CA LEU A 201 5.72 -10.06 56.40
C LEU A 201 6.85 -9.39 55.60
N ALA A 202 8.09 -9.46 56.09
CA ALA A 202 9.25 -8.94 55.37
C ALA A 202 9.52 -9.72 54.06
N ILE A 203 9.43 -11.05 54.09
CA ILE A 203 9.55 -11.88 52.88
C ILE A 203 8.41 -11.58 51.91
N ALA A 204 7.16 -11.49 52.39
CA ALA A 204 6.02 -11.15 51.57
C ALA A 204 6.19 -9.78 50.91
N ALA A 205 6.69 -8.78 51.63
CA ALA A 205 6.95 -7.43 51.11
C ALA A 205 8.04 -7.42 50.03
N ILE A 206 9.12 -8.18 50.21
CA ILE A 206 10.19 -8.31 49.19
C ILE A 206 9.65 -8.98 47.92
N LEU A 207 8.84 -10.03 48.06
CA LEU A 207 8.24 -10.73 46.91
C LEU A 207 7.23 -9.86 46.17
N LEU A 208 6.37 -9.15 46.90
CA LEU A 208 5.45 -8.17 46.32
C LEU A 208 6.20 -7.04 45.62
N GLY A 209 7.25 -6.49 46.24
CA GLY A 209 8.08 -5.45 45.66
C GLY A 209 8.76 -5.87 44.35
N ARG A 210 9.28 -7.11 44.29
CA ARG A 210 9.84 -7.66 43.05
C ARG A 210 8.78 -7.87 41.98
N TYR A 211 7.61 -8.38 42.36
CA TYR A 211 6.51 -8.62 41.41
C TYR A 211 5.98 -7.29 40.83
N LEU A 212 5.79 -6.28 41.69
CA LEU A 212 5.39 -4.93 41.30
C LEU A 212 6.43 -4.23 40.43
N SER A 213 7.73 -4.42 40.72
CA SER A 213 8.82 -3.86 39.90
C SER A 213 8.84 -4.45 38.48
N ILE A 214 8.67 -5.78 38.35
CA ILE A 214 8.58 -6.46 37.05
C ILE A 214 7.35 -5.97 36.27
N ILE A 215 6.19 -5.84 36.94
CA ILE A 215 4.96 -5.31 36.33
C ILE A 215 5.16 -3.85 35.89
N SER A 216 5.80 -3.02 36.71
CA SER A 216 6.07 -1.61 36.41
C SER A 216 7.02 -1.45 35.21
N MET A 217 8.10 -2.23 35.14
CA MET A 217 8.97 -2.30 33.97
C MET A 217 8.22 -2.77 32.72
N TYR A 218 7.36 -3.78 32.87
CA TYR A 218 6.54 -4.30 31.77
C TYR A 218 5.57 -3.26 31.23
N LEU A 219 4.89 -2.52 32.12
CA LEU A 219 4.01 -1.42 31.76
C LEU A 219 4.78 -0.26 31.13
N GLY A 220 5.93 0.13 31.70
CA GLY A 220 6.79 1.18 31.17
C GLY A 220 7.28 0.91 29.75
N ASP A 221 7.68 -0.33 29.45
CA ASP A 221 8.13 -0.74 28.11
C ASP A 221 6.98 -0.83 27.07
N ILE A 222 5.74 -1.08 27.54
CA ILE A 222 4.53 -1.01 26.69
C ILE A 222 4.20 0.46 26.39
N ILE A 223 4.21 1.33 27.42
CA ILE A 223 3.89 2.76 27.28
C ILE A 223 4.93 3.47 26.39
N ALA A 224 6.21 3.12 26.51
CA ALA A 224 7.29 3.66 25.69
C ALA A 224 7.31 3.10 24.25
N GLY A 225 6.41 2.19 23.89
CA GLY A 225 6.31 1.61 22.54
C GLY A 225 7.45 0.65 22.15
N ASN A 226 8.40 0.39 23.05
CA ASN A 226 9.61 -0.38 22.76
C ASN A 226 9.37 -1.89 22.54
N ARG A 227 8.23 -2.42 23.01
CA ARG A 227 7.88 -3.85 22.91
C ARG A 227 6.75 -4.17 21.94
N VAL A 228 6.07 -3.15 21.41
CA VAL A 228 4.94 -3.32 20.49
C VAL A 228 5.38 -2.87 19.10
N ILE A 229 5.68 -3.82 18.22
CA ILE A 229 5.81 -3.52 16.79
C ILE A 229 4.40 -3.52 16.21
N THR A 230 3.78 -2.35 16.11
CA THR A 230 2.51 -2.21 15.38
C THR A 230 2.79 -2.37 13.90
N THR A 231 2.53 -3.55 13.35
CA THR A 231 2.58 -3.74 11.89
C THR A 231 1.18 -3.50 11.37
N VAL A 232 0.93 -2.33 10.79
CA VAL A 232 -0.32 -2.08 10.05
C VAL A 232 -0.13 -2.67 8.66
N THR A 233 -0.63 -3.87 8.43
CA THR A 233 -0.82 -4.38 7.07
C THR A 233 -2.23 -4.04 6.64
N GLN A 234 -2.36 -3.09 5.71
CA GLN A 234 -3.62 -2.85 5.02
C GLN A 234 -3.79 -3.92 3.96
N GLN A 235 -4.59 -4.95 4.26
CA GLN A 235 -5.05 -5.87 3.22
C GLN A 235 -6.33 -5.28 2.61
N ILE A 236 -6.25 -4.88 1.34
CA ILE A 236 -7.41 -4.44 0.56
C ILE A 236 -7.88 -5.63 -0.26
N ASP A 237 -8.85 -6.35 0.28
CA ASP A 237 -9.56 -7.36 -0.50
C ASP A 237 -10.62 -6.64 -1.35
N ASN A 238 -10.33 -6.46 -2.63
CA ASN A 238 -11.30 -5.93 -3.59
C ASN A 238 -12.34 -7.03 -3.89
N PRO A 239 -13.61 -6.81 -3.53
CA PRO A 239 -14.64 -7.83 -3.56
C PRO A 239 -15.15 -8.04 -4.99
N GLY A 240 -14.54 -9.00 -5.70
CA GLY A 240 -15.02 -9.49 -6.98
C GLY A 240 -14.56 -8.63 -8.14
N TRP A 241 -13.51 -9.08 -8.81
CA TRP A 241 -13.15 -8.61 -10.13
C TRP A 241 -14.32 -8.86 -11.09
N TYR A 242 -14.80 -7.82 -11.76
CA TYR A 242 -15.43 -8.06 -13.05
C TYR A 242 -14.29 -8.41 -14.01
N GLU A 243 -14.30 -9.61 -14.58
CA GLU A 243 -13.17 -10.07 -15.39
C GLU A 243 -12.93 -9.11 -16.55
N LYS A 244 -11.67 -8.78 -16.80
CA LYS A 244 -11.25 -8.02 -17.97
C LYS A 244 -11.88 -8.57 -19.26
N ALA A 245 -11.93 -9.90 -19.37
CA ALA A 245 -12.57 -10.60 -20.48
C ALA A 245 -14.08 -10.29 -20.61
N THR A 246 -14.78 -10.07 -19.50
CA THR A 246 -16.23 -9.83 -19.50
C THR A 246 -16.57 -8.42 -19.99
N VAL A 247 -15.77 -7.38 -19.67
CA VAL A 247 -16.03 -6.02 -20.18
C VAL A 247 -15.75 -5.96 -21.66
N ASN A 248 -14.64 -6.53 -22.12
CA ASN A 248 -14.31 -6.59 -23.55
C ASN A 248 -15.41 -7.31 -24.36
N ASN A 249 -15.91 -8.44 -23.87
CA ASN A 249 -17.05 -9.10 -24.49
C ASN A 249 -18.31 -8.21 -24.51
N SER A 250 -18.54 -7.44 -23.46
CA SER A 250 -19.67 -6.49 -23.40
C SER A 250 -19.51 -5.34 -24.40
N ILE A 251 -18.30 -4.81 -24.57
CA ILE A 251 -17.96 -3.80 -25.59
C ILE A 251 -18.25 -4.36 -26.99
N ASP A 252 -17.75 -5.55 -27.31
CA ASP A 252 -17.93 -6.12 -28.64
C ASP A 252 -19.40 -6.44 -28.96
N LYS A 253 -20.17 -6.93 -27.98
CA LYS A 253 -21.62 -7.12 -28.13
C LYS A 253 -22.36 -5.79 -28.27
N TRP A 254 -21.93 -4.78 -27.52
CA TRP A 254 -22.49 -3.45 -27.59
C TRP A 254 -22.33 -2.85 -28.98
N GLU A 255 -21.11 -2.88 -29.53
CA GLU A 255 -20.83 -2.27 -30.83
C GLU A 255 -21.56 -2.96 -31.98
N LYS A 256 -21.70 -4.29 -31.92
CA LYS A 256 -22.50 -5.05 -32.89
C LYS A 256 -23.97 -4.64 -32.92
N THR A 257 -24.51 -4.18 -31.78
CA THR A 257 -25.94 -3.88 -31.63
C THR A 257 -26.24 -2.38 -31.75
N ASN A 258 -25.34 -1.54 -31.26
CA ASN A 258 -25.56 -0.11 -31.08
C ASN A 258 -24.67 0.78 -31.96
N GLY A 259 -23.69 0.22 -32.66
CA GLY A 259 -22.67 0.97 -33.40
C GLY A 259 -21.39 1.18 -32.58
N VAL A 260 -20.34 1.63 -33.27
CA VAL A 260 -19.00 1.83 -32.71
C VAL A 260 -19.02 2.86 -31.57
N ILE A 261 -18.25 2.62 -30.51
CA ILE A 261 -18.06 3.60 -29.44
C ILE A 261 -16.98 4.60 -29.88
N GLU A 262 -17.40 5.76 -30.39
CA GLU A 262 -16.54 6.74 -31.06
C GLU A 262 -15.28 7.16 -30.28
N LYS A 263 -15.40 7.29 -28.95
CA LYS A 263 -14.34 7.79 -28.06
C LYS A 263 -13.54 6.70 -27.34
N LEU A 264 -13.81 5.43 -27.64
CA LEU A 264 -13.09 4.32 -27.03
C LEU A 264 -11.76 4.05 -27.77
N LEU A 265 -10.65 4.10 -27.05
CA LEU A 265 -9.33 3.76 -27.57
C LEU A 265 -9.02 2.27 -27.32
N ARG A 266 -8.83 1.52 -28.40
CA ARG A 266 -8.39 0.11 -28.36
C ARG A 266 -6.88 0.00 -28.48
N ALA A 267 -6.27 -0.95 -27.78
CA ALA A 267 -4.84 -1.24 -27.86
C ALA A 267 -4.36 -1.57 -29.28
N ASP A 268 -5.20 -2.19 -30.10
CA ASP A 268 -4.87 -2.51 -31.49
C ASP A 268 -4.80 -1.25 -32.38
N THR A 269 -5.51 -0.19 -32.01
CA THR A 269 -5.43 1.11 -32.71
C THR A 269 -4.02 1.66 -32.65
N SER A 270 -3.30 1.48 -31.52
CA SER A 270 -1.89 1.89 -31.36
C SER A 270 -0.96 1.18 -32.37
N ARG A 271 -1.32 -0.03 -32.83
CA ARG A 271 -0.59 -0.78 -33.87
C ARG A 271 -1.12 -0.55 -35.30
N GLN A 272 -2.27 0.12 -35.45
CA GLN A 272 -2.89 0.39 -36.75
C GLN A 272 -2.79 1.86 -37.19
N THR A 273 -2.58 2.81 -36.28
CA THR A 273 -2.08 4.17 -36.61
C THR A 273 -0.66 4.15 -37.19
N THR A 274 -0.06 2.97 -37.36
CA THR A 274 1.10 2.69 -38.22
C THR A 274 0.76 2.75 -39.72
N ARG A 275 -0.41 3.26 -40.14
CA ARG A 275 -0.51 3.82 -41.49
C ARG A 275 0.52 4.92 -41.57
N VAL A 276 1.48 4.77 -42.48
CA VAL A 276 2.55 5.73 -42.79
C VAL A 276 1.94 7.13 -42.91
N ILE A 277 1.89 7.85 -41.79
CA ILE A 277 1.76 9.29 -41.80
C ILE A 277 3.13 9.71 -42.28
N THR A 278 3.23 10.04 -43.57
CA THR A 278 4.36 10.81 -44.08
C THR A 278 4.52 11.96 -43.09
N PRO A 279 5.65 12.05 -42.36
CA PRO A 279 5.78 13.04 -41.30
C PRO A 279 5.44 14.39 -41.91
N ASN A 280 4.32 14.96 -41.47
CA ASN A 280 3.89 16.26 -41.97
C ASN A 280 5.08 17.21 -41.71
N SER A 281 5.50 17.97 -42.72
CA SER A 281 6.66 18.87 -42.61
C SER A 281 6.56 19.82 -41.41
N ASP A 282 5.34 20.06 -40.94
CA ASP A 282 5.02 20.87 -39.77
C ASP A 282 5.53 20.28 -38.44
N ILE A 283 5.69 18.95 -38.31
CA ILE A 283 6.28 18.32 -37.11
C ILE A 283 7.74 18.74 -36.94
N THR A 284 8.45 18.97 -38.06
CA THR A 284 9.84 19.44 -38.02
C THR A 284 9.98 20.94 -37.72
N ALA A 285 8.88 21.69 -37.85
CA ALA A 285 8.82 23.11 -37.48
C ALA A 285 8.43 23.31 -36.01
N TYR A 286 7.95 22.27 -35.32
CA TYR A 286 7.48 22.33 -33.94
C TYR A 286 8.64 22.10 -32.96
N SER A 287 9.00 23.14 -32.21
CA SER A 287 9.95 23.02 -31.09
C SER A 287 9.19 22.66 -29.81
N PHE A 288 9.46 21.47 -29.27
CA PHE A 288 8.91 21.05 -27.99
C PHE A 288 9.84 21.48 -26.85
N ASP A 289 9.30 22.23 -25.89
CA ASP A 289 10.02 22.61 -24.67
C ASP A 289 9.93 21.51 -23.60
N ARG A 290 8.98 20.60 -23.76
CA ARG A 290 8.64 19.56 -22.79
C ARG A 290 8.46 18.21 -23.47
N LEU A 291 8.77 17.15 -22.72
CA LEU A 291 8.50 15.77 -23.09
C LEU A 291 7.74 15.08 -21.96
N VAL A 292 6.64 14.41 -22.26
CA VAL A 292 5.99 13.45 -21.35
C VAL A 292 6.35 12.04 -21.82
N VAL A 293 6.95 11.25 -20.94
CA VAL A 293 7.22 9.82 -21.18
C VAL A 293 6.29 8.96 -20.35
N CYS A 294 5.47 8.13 -21.00
CA CYS A 294 4.54 7.22 -20.34
C CYS A 294 5.14 5.82 -20.20
N ASP A 295 4.85 5.11 -19.11
CA ASP A 295 5.21 3.69 -18.96
C ASP A 295 4.42 2.76 -19.91
N LYS A 296 3.23 3.18 -20.37
CA LYS A 296 2.34 2.43 -21.26
C LYS A 296 1.97 3.18 -22.53
N ASP A 297 1.87 2.43 -23.63
CA ASP A 297 1.40 2.94 -24.92
C ASP A 297 -0.06 3.42 -24.87
N SER A 298 -0.92 2.74 -24.09
CA SER A 298 -2.33 3.12 -23.95
C SER A 298 -2.50 4.51 -23.33
N ILE A 299 -1.65 4.87 -22.36
CA ILE A 299 -1.65 6.21 -21.74
C ILE A 299 -1.09 7.26 -22.69
N ALA A 300 0.01 6.96 -23.40
CA ALA A 300 0.54 7.87 -24.42
C ALA A 300 -0.50 8.14 -25.52
N GLN A 301 -1.17 7.10 -26.02
CA GLN A 301 -2.26 7.22 -26.99
C GLN A 301 -3.44 8.02 -26.44
N PHE A 302 -3.81 7.78 -25.18
CA PHE A 302 -4.86 8.53 -24.49
C PHE A 302 -4.57 10.02 -24.45
N LEU A 303 -3.35 10.42 -24.07
CA LEU A 303 -2.98 11.84 -24.02
C LEU A 303 -2.92 12.48 -25.41
N ILE A 304 -2.42 11.74 -26.41
CA ILE A 304 -2.38 12.21 -27.81
C ILE A 304 -3.80 12.40 -28.35
N ALA A 305 -4.69 11.42 -28.17
CA ALA A 305 -6.07 11.47 -28.66
C ALA A 305 -6.89 12.60 -28.01
N ASN A 306 -6.51 13.02 -26.80
CA ASN A 306 -7.10 14.16 -26.10
C ASN A 306 -6.31 15.47 -26.29
N ASN A 307 -5.49 15.58 -27.35
CA ASN A 307 -4.77 16.81 -27.74
C ASN A 307 -3.85 17.41 -26.66
N PHE A 308 -3.44 16.64 -25.66
CA PHE A 308 -2.64 17.13 -24.53
C PHE A 308 -1.30 17.75 -24.99
N HIS A 309 -0.68 17.13 -26.00
CA HIS A 309 0.57 17.59 -26.62
C HIS A 309 0.47 19.00 -27.21
N PHE A 310 -0.68 19.33 -27.83
CA PHE A 310 -0.92 20.67 -28.37
C PHE A 310 -1.15 21.69 -27.25
N GLU A 311 -2.02 21.37 -26.28
CA GLU A 311 -2.37 22.28 -25.19
C GLU A 311 -1.17 22.63 -24.28
N ARG A 312 -0.21 21.71 -24.13
CA ARG A 312 0.94 21.87 -23.22
C ARG A 312 2.28 22.09 -23.91
N ASN A 313 2.27 22.25 -25.24
CA ASN A 313 3.47 22.33 -26.07
C ASN A 313 4.50 21.26 -25.71
N CYS A 314 4.06 19.99 -25.69
CA CYS A 314 4.92 18.88 -25.29
C CYS A 314 4.89 17.73 -26.28
N ALA A 315 6.04 17.06 -26.45
CA ALA A 315 6.08 15.76 -27.08
C ALA A 315 5.55 14.70 -26.11
N ILE A 316 4.89 13.66 -26.63
CA ILE A 316 4.41 12.53 -25.83
C ILE A 316 4.96 11.25 -26.44
N LEU A 317 5.71 10.50 -25.64
CA LEU A 317 6.26 9.19 -26.01
C LEU A 317 5.93 8.17 -24.92
N SER A 318 5.92 6.88 -25.26
CA SER A 318 5.98 5.82 -24.26
C SER A 318 7.41 5.28 -24.14
N ILE A 319 7.69 4.58 -23.04
CA ILE A 319 8.97 3.91 -22.80
C ILE A 319 9.29 2.83 -23.86
N SER A 320 8.26 2.29 -24.54
CA SER A 320 8.42 1.34 -25.63
C SER A 320 8.85 2.00 -26.95
N GLY A 321 8.76 3.34 -27.02
CA GLY A 321 8.99 4.13 -28.22
C GLY A 321 7.71 4.45 -29.00
N TYR A 322 6.52 4.27 -28.44
CA TYR A 322 5.28 4.71 -29.10
C TYR A 322 5.18 6.25 -29.09
N PRO A 323 4.72 6.90 -30.18
CA PRO A 323 4.46 6.33 -31.49
C PRO A 323 5.75 6.03 -32.27
N GLN A 324 5.91 4.78 -32.73
CA GLN A 324 7.17 4.27 -33.28
C GLN A 324 7.63 4.99 -34.54
N ASN A 325 6.69 5.46 -35.37
CA ASN A 325 7.00 6.10 -36.65
C ASN A 325 7.66 7.48 -36.52
N ILE A 326 7.47 8.17 -35.40
CA ILE A 326 8.04 9.50 -35.14
C ILE A 326 9.10 9.49 -34.03
N PHE A 327 9.29 8.36 -33.34
CA PHE A 327 10.15 8.27 -32.16
C PHE A 327 11.57 8.82 -32.40
N GLU A 328 12.27 8.31 -33.41
CA GLU A 328 13.65 8.71 -33.70
C GLU A 328 13.76 10.19 -34.07
N ILE A 329 12.83 10.70 -34.88
CA ILE A 329 12.81 12.10 -35.33
C ILE A 329 12.55 13.02 -34.13
N THR A 330 11.55 12.69 -33.31
CA THR A 330 11.21 13.43 -32.10
C THR A 330 12.37 13.43 -31.10
N MET A 331 13.02 12.28 -30.86
CA MET A 331 14.19 12.21 -29.96
C MET A 331 15.39 13.01 -30.47
N GLN A 332 15.63 13.05 -31.79
CA GLN A 332 16.67 13.90 -32.37
C GLN A 332 16.41 15.40 -32.14
N MET A 333 15.15 15.84 -32.20
CA MET A 333 14.78 17.24 -31.90
C MET A 333 14.92 17.55 -30.41
N LEU A 334 14.39 16.67 -29.56
CA LEU A 334 14.41 16.85 -28.11
C LEU A 334 15.84 16.93 -27.55
N ARG A 335 16.76 16.11 -28.06
CA ARG A 335 18.18 16.12 -27.64
C ARG A 335 18.93 17.40 -28.01
N ARG A 336 18.41 18.19 -28.96
CA ARG A 336 18.98 19.50 -29.33
C ARG A 336 18.48 20.63 -28.46
N ASN A 337 17.44 20.40 -27.65
CA ASN A 337 16.89 21.40 -26.74
C ASN A 337 17.62 21.34 -25.38
N PRO A 338 18.49 22.31 -25.06
CA PRO A 338 19.22 22.32 -23.78
C PRO A 338 18.30 22.58 -22.58
N ASP A 339 17.14 23.22 -22.79
CA ASP A 339 16.19 23.60 -21.75
C ASP A 339 15.04 22.58 -21.61
N LEU A 340 15.18 21.39 -22.22
CA LEU A 340 14.16 20.36 -22.22
C LEU A 340 13.77 19.94 -20.79
N GLN A 341 12.46 19.94 -20.54
CA GLN A 341 11.87 19.36 -19.32
C GLN A 341 11.21 18.03 -19.63
N VAL A 342 11.63 16.96 -18.94
CA VAL A 342 11.08 15.61 -19.12
C VAL A 342 10.20 15.25 -17.94
N TYR A 343 9.01 14.75 -18.21
CA TYR A 343 8.02 14.33 -17.22
C TYR A 343 7.74 12.83 -17.37
N ALA A 344 8.15 12.03 -16.39
CA ALA A 344 7.92 10.59 -16.35
C ALA A 344 6.56 10.30 -15.73
N LEU A 345 5.61 9.79 -16.52
CA LEU A 345 4.25 9.45 -16.09
C LEU A 345 4.09 7.93 -16.05
N HIS A 346 3.78 7.37 -14.88
CA HIS A 346 3.70 5.92 -14.72
C HIS A 346 2.68 5.46 -13.68
N ASP A 347 2.27 4.20 -13.81
CA ASP A 347 1.51 3.45 -12.80
C ASP A 347 2.33 3.30 -11.50
N CYS A 348 1.65 3.13 -10.37
CA CYS A 348 2.31 2.67 -9.15
C CYS A 348 2.55 1.16 -9.26
N SER A 349 3.67 0.78 -9.87
CA SER A 349 4.07 -0.61 -10.09
C SER A 349 5.61 -0.72 -10.10
N PRO A 350 6.20 -1.91 -9.94
CA PRO A 350 7.66 -2.08 -10.02
C PRO A 350 8.26 -1.56 -11.33
N GLN A 351 7.59 -1.81 -12.46
CA GLN A 351 8.00 -1.27 -13.76
C GLN A 351 7.86 0.26 -13.79
N GLY A 352 6.73 0.79 -13.30
CA GLY A 352 6.45 2.22 -13.31
C GLY A 352 7.46 3.03 -12.50
N VAL A 353 7.71 2.64 -11.24
CA VAL A 353 8.70 3.32 -10.37
C VAL A 353 10.14 3.21 -10.91
N SER A 354 10.38 2.32 -11.88
CA SER A 354 11.66 2.20 -12.57
C SER A 354 11.80 3.12 -13.77
N LEU A 355 10.75 3.82 -14.19
CA LEU A 355 10.74 4.61 -15.42
C LEU A 355 11.84 5.68 -15.43
N VAL A 356 11.96 6.47 -14.36
CA VAL A 356 12.99 7.52 -14.27
C VAL A 356 14.40 6.93 -14.33
N TYR A 357 14.62 5.79 -13.65
CA TYR A 357 15.90 5.09 -13.71
C TYR A 357 16.21 4.62 -15.15
N GLN A 358 15.23 4.05 -15.85
CA GLN A 358 15.39 3.63 -17.24
C GLN A 358 15.73 4.80 -18.16
N LEU A 359 15.04 5.94 -18.01
CA LEU A 359 15.33 7.14 -18.80
C LEU A 359 16.76 7.64 -18.61
N ARG A 360 17.29 7.53 -17.38
CA ARG A 360 18.66 7.93 -17.02
C ARG A 360 19.75 6.91 -17.37
N THR A 361 19.39 5.69 -17.79
CA THR A 361 20.38 4.61 -18.00
C THR A 361 20.37 4.03 -19.42
N ASP A 362 19.25 4.16 -20.14
CA ASP A 362 19.13 3.71 -21.53
C ASP A 362 19.69 4.78 -22.49
N ALA A 363 20.58 4.35 -23.39
CA ALA A 363 21.20 5.18 -24.42
C ALA A 363 20.19 5.68 -25.48
N ARG A 364 19.04 5.01 -25.63
CA ARG A 364 17.94 5.49 -26.48
C ARG A 364 17.21 6.69 -25.87
N TRP A 365 17.42 6.96 -24.59
CA TRP A 365 16.83 8.07 -23.85
C TRP A 365 17.91 9.10 -23.50
N PHE A 366 18.24 9.24 -22.21
CA PHE A 366 18.94 10.38 -21.62
C PHE A 366 20.18 9.99 -20.80
N ARG A 367 20.75 8.80 -21.04
CA ARG A 367 21.89 8.24 -20.28
C ARG A 367 23.05 9.21 -20.03
N ASP A 368 23.44 9.96 -21.05
CA ASP A 368 24.61 10.84 -21.02
C ASP A 368 24.18 12.31 -21.18
N SER A 369 23.05 12.69 -20.58
CA SER A 369 22.52 14.05 -20.65
C SER A 369 22.12 14.60 -19.28
N ASP A 370 22.30 15.91 -19.11
CA ASP A 370 21.95 16.62 -17.88
C ASP A 370 20.47 17.10 -17.85
N VAL A 371 19.63 16.50 -18.69
CA VAL A 371 18.21 16.86 -18.81
C VAL A 371 17.50 16.66 -17.48
N THR A 372 16.67 17.65 -17.12
CA THR A 372 15.88 17.58 -15.89
C THR A 372 14.68 16.64 -16.11
N ILE A 373 14.63 15.57 -15.33
CA ILE A 373 13.54 14.58 -15.35
C ILE A 373 12.74 14.71 -14.06
N PHE A 374 11.48 15.11 -14.20
CA PHE A 374 10.48 15.17 -13.14
C PHE A 374 9.68 13.87 -13.13
N ASP A 375 9.62 13.23 -11.97
CA ASP A 375 8.72 12.10 -11.74
C ASP A 375 7.31 12.63 -11.45
N VAL A 376 6.39 12.43 -12.39
CA VAL A 376 4.97 12.75 -12.26
C VAL A 376 4.11 11.48 -12.31
N GLY A 377 4.69 10.33 -11.93
CA GLY A 377 3.96 9.08 -11.79
C GLY A 377 3.27 8.95 -10.44
N ILE A 378 2.58 7.82 -10.27
CA ILE A 378 2.00 7.44 -8.98
C ILE A 378 3.06 6.69 -8.17
N LEU A 379 3.37 7.20 -6.98
CA LEU A 379 4.27 6.58 -6.01
C LEU A 379 3.51 5.98 -4.83
N PRO A 380 4.02 4.91 -4.18
CA PRO A 380 3.29 4.27 -3.09
C PRO A 380 3.04 5.22 -1.90
N ARG A 381 3.95 6.18 -1.61
CA ARG A 381 3.71 7.23 -0.60
C ARG A 381 2.43 8.05 -0.80
N GLN A 382 1.99 8.24 -2.05
CA GLN A 382 0.74 8.97 -2.36
C GLN A 382 -0.47 8.07 -2.16
N VAL A 383 -0.31 6.78 -2.49
CA VAL A 383 -1.35 5.77 -2.30
C VAL A 383 -1.72 5.63 -0.82
N PHE A 384 -0.74 5.69 0.08
CA PHE A 384 -0.98 5.60 1.53
C PHE A 384 -1.81 6.74 2.10
N LYS A 385 -1.81 7.91 1.44
CA LYS A 385 -2.57 9.10 1.86
C LYS A 385 -3.99 9.12 1.29
N GLY A 386 -4.26 8.39 0.21
CA GLY A 386 -5.51 8.45 -0.53
C GLY A 386 -6.53 7.40 -0.10
N HIS A 387 -7.63 7.83 0.54
CA HIS A 387 -8.67 6.94 1.06
C HIS A 387 -9.57 6.28 -0.02
N LYS A 388 -9.48 6.69 -1.29
CA LYS A 388 -10.35 6.22 -2.40
C LYS A 388 -9.57 5.72 -3.64
N ILE A 389 -8.37 5.20 -3.44
CA ILE A 389 -7.53 4.68 -4.55
C ILE A 389 -7.80 3.19 -4.78
N TRP A 390 -7.95 2.81 -6.04
CA TRP A 390 -8.18 1.42 -6.41
C TRP A 390 -6.86 0.65 -6.48
N ILE A 391 -6.65 -0.26 -5.54
CA ILE A 391 -5.42 -1.06 -5.45
C ILE A 391 -5.69 -2.47 -5.97
N THR A 392 -4.83 -2.94 -6.87
CA THR A 392 -4.87 -4.32 -7.37
C THR A 392 -3.66 -5.07 -6.84
N ARG A 393 -3.78 -6.39 -6.63
CA ARG A 393 -2.68 -7.23 -6.16
C ARG A 393 -2.43 -8.37 -7.13
N LEU A 394 -1.20 -8.48 -7.63
CA LEU A 394 -0.77 -9.52 -8.57
C LEU A 394 0.51 -10.19 -8.05
N LYS A 395 0.53 -11.52 -8.01
CA LYS A 395 1.68 -12.29 -7.51
C LYS A 395 2.94 -12.08 -8.33
N GLU A 396 2.80 -11.90 -9.64
CA GLU A 396 3.92 -11.69 -10.57
C GLU A 396 4.67 -10.38 -10.26
N LEU A 397 3.95 -9.34 -9.85
CA LEU A 397 4.56 -8.05 -9.47
C LEU A 397 5.37 -8.15 -8.19
N ALA A 398 5.00 -9.03 -7.27
CA ALA A 398 5.78 -9.29 -6.06
C ALA A 398 7.19 -9.83 -6.40
N LEU A 399 7.30 -10.62 -7.47
CA LEU A 399 8.60 -11.13 -7.96
C LEU A 399 9.40 -10.00 -8.63
N GLN A 400 8.75 -9.19 -9.47
CA GLN A 400 9.39 -8.05 -10.13
C GLN A 400 9.91 -7.00 -9.13
N ALA A 401 9.16 -6.75 -8.04
CA ALA A 401 9.56 -5.84 -6.98
C ALA A 401 10.85 -6.31 -6.26
N LYS A 402 11.07 -7.63 -6.16
CA LYS A 402 12.29 -8.20 -5.55
C LYS A 402 13.51 -8.05 -6.46
N SER A 403 13.31 -7.98 -7.77
CA SER A 403 14.38 -7.80 -8.76
C SER A 403 14.65 -6.33 -9.10
N LEU A 404 14.11 -5.37 -8.35
CA LEU A 404 14.37 -3.95 -8.60
C LEU A 404 15.86 -3.63 -8.39
N PRO A 405 16.49 -2.83 -9.27
CA PRO A 405 17.83 -2.27 -9.06
C PRO A 405 18.00 -1.62 -7.68
N THR A 406 19.20 -1.73 -7.11
CA THR A 406 19.52 -1.23 -5.77
C THR A 406 19.26 0.26 -5.63
N GLU A 407 19.56 1.04 -6.68
CA GLU A 407 19.35 2.48 -6.74
C GLU A 407 17.87 2.85 -6.57
N ILE A 408 16.98 2.07 -7.18
CA ILE A 408 15.53 2.26 -7.05
C ILE A 408 15.08 1.87 -5.65
N GLN A 409 15.57 0.74 -5.12
CA GLN A 409 15.26 0.32 -3.76
C GLN A 409 15.66 1.38 -2.73
N GLN A 410 16.78 2.08 -2.94
CA GLN A 410 17.26 3.16 -2.07
C GLN A 410 16.42 4.44 -2.19
N SER A 411 15.81 4.71 -3.34
CA SER A 411 14.91 5.85 -3.55
C SER A 411 13.54 5.70 -2.87
N LEU A 412 13.15 4.46 -2.56
CA LEU A 412 11.90 4.11 -1.92
C LEU A 412 12.10 3.90 -0.42
N ASN A 413 11.13 4.30 0.38
CA ASN A 413 11.17 3.96 1.81
C ASN A 413 10.79 2.49 2.04
N THR A 414 11.08 2.00 3.25
CA THR A 414 10.85 0.58 3.61
C THR A 414 9.38 0.15 3.47
N GLU A 415 8.44 1.05 3.73
CA GLU A 415 6.99 0.77 3.60
C GLU A 415 6.56 0.68 2.13
N GLU A 416 7.07 1.58 1.29
CA GLU A 416 6.84 1.59 -0.15
C GLU A 416 7.37 0.33 -0.82
N LEU A 417 8.60 -0.07 -0.50
CA LEU A 417 9.21 -1.27 -1.06
C LEU A 417 8.43 -2.53 -0.62
N LYS A 418 8.05 -2.60 0.66
CA LYS A 418 7.22 -3.69 1.17
C LYS A 418 5.87 -3.76 0.44
N TRP A 419 5.22 -2.62 0.22
CA TRP A 419 3.95 -2.56 -0.48
C TRP A 419 4.05 -3.09 -1.92
N LEU A 420 5.13 -2.75 -2.64
CA LEU A 420 5.42 -3.30 -3.97
C LEU A 420 5.73 -4.81 -3.91
N MET A 421 6.52 -5.26 -2.93
CA MET A 421 6.85 -6.67 -2.72
C MET A 421 5.66 -7.54 -2.31
N GLU A 422 4.59 -6.94 -1.81
CA GLU A 422 3.31 -7.63 -1.61
C GLU A 422 2.57 -7.89 -2.93
N GLY A 423 3.02 -7.27 -4.03
CA GLY A 423 2.42 -7.35 -5.36
C GLY A 423 1.33 -6.32 -5.60
N ASN A 424 1.24 -5.29 -4.75
CA ASN A 424 0.25 -4.24 -4.88
C ASN A 424 0.61 -3.28 -6.02
N ARG A 425 -0.41 -2.75 -6.69
CA ARG A 425 -0.28 -1.78 -7.80
C ARG A 425 -1.47 -0.83 -7.88
N VAL A 426 -1.26 0.32 -8.51
CA VAL A 426 -2.32 1.25 -8.92
C VAL A 426 -2.09 1.65 -10.37
N GLU A 427 -3.10 1.50 -11.22
CA GLU A 427 -3.05 1.93 -12.62
C GLU A 427 -3.49 3.40 -12.74
N LEU A 428 -2.83 4.15 -13.62
CA LEU A 428 -3.29 5.47 -14.08
C LEU A 428 -4.68 5.37 -14.70
N GLU A 429 -4.96 4.27 -15.39
CA GLU A 429 -6.26 3.98 -15.99
C GLU A 429 -7.36 3.73 -14.93
N SER A 430 -7.01 3.60 -13.65
CA SER A 430 -8.02 3.55 -12.58
C SER A 430 -8.69 4.91 -12.31
N PHE A 431 -8.13 6.00 -12.85
CA PHE A 431 -8.68 7.35 -12.80
C PHE A 431 -9.54 7.63 -14.04
N GLN A 432 -10.58 8.44 -13.85
CA GLN A 432 -11.40 8.92 -14.97
C GLN A 432 -10.55 9.81 -15.90
N PRO A 433 -10.83 9.82 -17.22
CA PRO A 433 -10.13 10.62 -18.23
C PRO A 433 -9.87 12.07 -17.83
N GLN A 434 -10.94 12.80 -17.51
CA GLN A 434 -10.87 14.21 -17.13
C GLN A 434 -9.97 14.41 -15.92
N LYS A 435 -10.06 13.50 -14.94
CA LYS A 435 -9.29 13.61 -13.72
C LYS A 435 -7.80 13.36 -13.94
N LEU A 436 -7.45 12.36 -14.75
CA LEU A 436 -6.05 12.08 -15.08
C LEU A 436 -5.41 13.27 -15.79
N ILE A 437 -6.11 13.88 -16.76
CA ILE A 437 -5.64 15.08 -17.47
C ILE A 437 -5.46 16.26 -16.50
N GLN A 438 -6.43 16.49 -15.59
CA GLN A 438 -6.34 17.56 -14.60
C GLN A 438 -5.15 17.40 -13.64
N ILE A 439 -4.93 16.19 -13.11
CA ILE A 439 -3.83 15.96 -12.17
C ILE A 439 -2.48 16.13 -12.90
N LEU A 440 -2.36 15.62 -14.13
CA LEU A 440 -1.14 15.78 -14.93
C LEU A 440 -0.87 17.27 -15.23
N ASN A 441 -1.90 18.02 -15.62
CA ASN A 441 -1.81 19.46 -15.84
C ASN A 441 -1.29 20.22 -14.61
N HIS A 442 -1.81 19.88 -13.43
CA HIS A 442 -1.36 20.48 -12.17
C HIS A 442 0.10 20.11 -11.86
N SER A 443 0.46 18.83 -12.00
CA SER A 443 1.82 18.35 -11.74
C SER A 443 2.87 18.96 -12.68
N MET A 444 2.53 19.17 -13.95
CA MET A 444 3.42 19.86 -14.89
C MET A 444 3.56 21.35 -14.58
N ALA A 445 2.50 22.00 -14.06
CA ALA A 445 2.57 23.41 -13.67
C ALA A 445 3.42 23.63 -12.41
N THR A 446 3.39 22.69 -11.45
CA THR A 446 4.13 22.78 -10.19
C THR A 446 5.50 22.12 -10.24
N ASN A 447 5.80 21.35 -11.29
CA ASN A 447 6.98 20.47 -11.38
C ASN A 447 7.10 19.49 -10.20
N GLN A 448 5.96 18.97 -9.75
CA GLN A 448 5.86 18.04 -8.61
C GLN A 448 5.10 16.76 -8.97
N HIS A 449 5.32 15.71 -8.19
CA HIS A 449 4.60 14.43 -8.31
C HIS A 449 3.06 14.60 -8.29
N LEU A 450 2.31 13.61 -8.78
CA LEU A 450 0.83 13.63 -8.79
C LEU A 450 0.25 13.90 -7.39
N ALA A 451 -0.39 15.04 -7.19
CA ALA A 451 -1.09 15.30 -5.95
C ALA A 451 -2.37 14.44 -5.89
N LEU A 452 -2.33 13.36 -5.11
CA LEU A 452 -3.51 12.54 -4.77
C LEU A 452 -4.15 13.01 -3.46
N ASP A 453 -4.12 14.30 -3.17
CA ASP A 453 -4.72 14.84 -1.94
C ASP A 453 -6.24 14.66 -1.93
N GLU A 454 -6.83 14.70 -0.73
CA GLU A 454 -8.28 14.53 -0.59
C GLU A 454 -9.03 15.63 -1.37
N GLN A 455 -8.57 16.87 -1.37
CA GLN A 455 -9.24 17.94 -2.12
C GLN A 455 -9.22 17.68 -3.63
N SER A 456 -8.14 17.14 -4.20
CA SER A 456 -8.12 16.69 -5.59
C SER A 456 -8.97 15.44 -5.80
N LEU A 457 -8.98 14.48 -4.88
CA LEU A 457 -9.80 13.26 -4.99
C LEU A 457 -11.31 13.46 -4.68
N MET A 458 -11.69 14.59 -4.06
CA MET A 458 -13.05 14.88 -3.57
C MET A 458 -13.90 15.77 -4.51
N ILE A 459 -13.38 16.23 -5.66
CA ILE A 459 -14.16 17.09 -6.58
C ILE A 459 -15.33 16.36 -7.27
N ALA A 460 -15.51 15.06 -7.03
CA ALA A 460 -16.72 14.37 -7.42
C ALA A 460 -17.16 13.40 -6.33
N ASP A 461 -17.71 13.93 -5.24
CA ASP A 461 -18.74 13.17 -4.55
C ASP A 461 -19.93 13.01 -5.50
N GLU A 462 -20.43 11.79 -5.60
CA GLU A 462 -21.29 11.24 -6.66
C GLU A 462 -22.72 11.84 -6.72
N SER A 463 -22.92 13.08 -6.27
CA SER A 463 -24.26 13.70 -6.17
C SER A 463 -24.34 15.21 -6.37
N THR A 464 -23.25 15.93 -6.60
CA THR A 464 -23.31 17.40 -6.69
C THR A 464 -22.81 17.93 -8.04
N ASN A 465 -23.76 18.44 -8.82
CA ASN A 465 -23.54 19.40 -9.90
C ASN A 465 -22.76 20.60 -9.34
N ILE A 466 -21.43 20.57 -9.42
CA ILE A 466 -20.61 21.74 -9.17
C ILE A 466 -19.74 21.95 -10.41
N TYR A 467 -20.26 22.81 -11.29
CA TYR A 467 -19.48 23.55 -12.26
C TYR A 467 -18.39 24.32 -11.50
N LEU A 468 -17.11 24.04 -11.76
CA LEU A 468 -16.04 24.93 -11.35
C LEU A 468 -14.96 24.99 -12.46
N TYR A 469 -14.91 26.17 -13.07
CA TYR A 469 -13.96 26.70 -14.05
C TYR A 469 -13.61 25.82 -15.24
N ALA A 470 -14.51 25.87 -16.22
CA ALA A 470 -14.08 26.03 -17.61
C ALA A 470 -13.15 27.25 -17.69
N ALA A 471 -11.87 27.02 -17.98
CA ALA A 471 -11.13 28.00 -18.76
C ALA A 471 -11.70 27.91 -20.17
N GLU A 472 -12.37 28.97 -20.60
CA GLU A 472 -12.75 29.19 -21.99
C GLU A 472 -11.51 29.03 -22.87
N SER A 473 -11.49 27.97 -23.67
CA SER A 473 -10.76 27.92 -24.93
C SER A 473 -11.40 26.86 -25.82
N PHE A 474 -12.66 27.11 -26.17
CA PHE A 474 -13.24 26.55 -27.38
C PHE A 474 -13.23 27.67 -28.42
N GLY A 475 -12.26 27.59 -29.34
CA GLY A 475 -12.40 28.11 -30.69
C GLY A 475 -12.90 27.00 -31.58
#